data_AF-A0A329TQW5-F1
#
_entry.id   AF-A0A329TQW5-F1
#
_cell.length_a   1.000
_cell.length_b   1.000
_cell.length_c   1.000
_cell.angle_alpha   90.00
_cell.angle_beta   90.00
_cell.angle_gamma   90.00
#
_symmetry.space_group_name_H-M   'P 1'
#
loop_
_entity.id
_entity.type
_entity.pdbx_description
1 polymer ?
#
loop_
_entity_poly.entity_id
_entity_poly.type
_entity_poly.pdbx_seq_one_letter_code
_entity_poly.pdbx_strand_id
1 'polypeptide(L)'
;MKFLIIDDEHELYKRMYADVLQENETDIIEISNFKNLPAFLKSLESVLFNRRLNRHIRVPLKGLYDRYYTLTSYDWNPNEKYWVLMLNGTLCSYYSKEYLSKFKQMHNNVKFAMVLYDSFSNRSAQRAISLIPLFDKVFSFDEEDAKKHGLQHIYSTFSTPHYLKADTNYKSSAFFIGTGVDREEELNEDLSYIASKIDGCKFGIVSVKNQRYKDLIEYNKPITYQEEQMYAYNTKCIVEIVKCGQSGITLRTCEAIAFNKKLLTNNASIKNLPFYDPRYMSVFETTKDIDIDFIRDNRKVDYKYDGYFSPKRIIKLLAEERW
;
A
#
# COMPACT_ATOMS: atom_id res chain seq x y z
N MET A 1 -19.21 16.70 9.64
CA MET A 1 -19.02 15.34 9.06
C MET A 1 -17.64 14.88 9.44
N LYS A 2 -17.53 13.66 9.96
CA LYS A 2 -16.27 13.11 10.47
C LYS A 2 -15.88 11.83 9.71
N PHE A 3 -14.59 11.55 9.69
CA PHE A 3 -14.00 10.38 9.06
C PHE A 3 -13.22 9.61 10.12
N LEU A 4 -13.64 8.38 10.38
CA LEU A 4 -12.93 7.47 11.27
C LEU A 4 -12.16 6.49 10.39
N ILE A 5 -10.86 6.37 10.60
CA ILE A 5 -10.02 5.39 9.90
C ILE A 5 -9.63 4.33 10.90
N ILE A 6 -9.95 3.07 10.61
CA ILE A 6 -9.56 1.95 11.47
C ILE A 6 -8.10 1.59 11.19
N ASP A 7 -7.29 1.57 12.24
CA ASP A 7 -5.89 1.15 12.19
C ASP A 7 -5.79 -0.33 11.76
N ASP A 8 -5.09 -0.59 10.65
CA ASP A 8 -4.80 -1.96 10.18
C ASP A 8 -3.56 -2.59 10.86
N GLU A 9 -2.90 -1.86 11.76
CA GLU A 9 -1.70 -2.22 12.52
C GLU A 9 -0.47 -2.57 11.64
N HIS A 10 -0.61 -2.50 10.32
CA HIS A 10 0.44 -2.77 9.36
C HIS A 10 1.19 -1.49 9.03
N GLU A 11 2.48 -1.43 9.39
CA GLU A 11 3.34 -0.24 9.23
C GLU A 11 3.29 0.35 7.82
N LEU A 12 3.25 -0.51 6.79
CA LEU A 12 3.15 -0.05 5.40
C LEU A 12 1.91 0.82 5.15
N TYR A 13 0.73 0.42 5.66
CA TYR A 13 -0.50 1.18 5.46
C TYR A 13 -0.50 2.48 6.26
N LYS A 14 0.05 2.48 7.48
CA LYS A 14 0.24 3.72 8.25
C LYS A 14 1.06 4.75 7.45
N ARG A 15 2.07 4.28 6.73
CA ARG A 15 2.90 5.14 5.88
C ARG A 15 2.18 5.55 4.61
N MET A 16 1.43 4.66 3.97
CA MET A 16 0.61 4.99 2.78
C MET A 16 -0.48 6.02 3.10
N TYR A 17 -0.98 6.05 4.34
CA TYR A 17 -2.00 6.99 4.86
C TYR A 17 -1.47 8.16 5.68
N ALA A 18 -0.16 8.38 5.74
CA ALA A 18 0.44 9.41 6.59
C ALA A 18 -0.14 10.82 6.36
N ASP A 19 -0.45 11.22 5.12
CA ASP A 19 -1.04 12.53 4.79
C ASP A 19 -2.37 12.78 5.51
N VAL A 20 -3.10 11.71 5.84
CA VAL A 20 -4.43 11.76 6.45
C VAL A 20 -4.37 11.47 7.95
N LEU A 21 -3.39 10.68 8.40
CA LEU A 21 -3.25 10.28 9.81
C LEU A 21 -2.39 11.23 10.63
N GLN A 22 -1.43 11.93 10.01
CA GLN A 22 -0.48 12.81 10.71
C GLN A 22 -0.85 14.29 10.62
N GLU A 23 -1.71 14.67 9.68
CA GLU A 23 -2.23 16.02 9.64
C GLU A 23 -3.33 16.19 10.69
N ASN A 24 -3.23 17.25 11.50
CA ASN A 24 -4.16 17.57 12.58
C ASN A 24 -5.51 18.11 12.02
N GLU A 25 -6.11 17.42 11.06
CA GLU A 25 -7.45 17.72 10.58
C GLU A 25 -8.46 17.24 11.63
N THR A 26 -9.23 18.16 12.20
CA THR A 26 -10.16 17.88 13.32
C THR A 26 -11.28 16.90 12.97
N ASP A 27 -11.55 16.72 11.68
CA ASP A 27 -12.62 15.88 11.18
C ASP A 27 -12.14 14.46 10.83
N ILE A 28 -10.83 14.17 10.88
CA ILE A 28 -10.29 12.85 10.59
C ILE A 28 -9.65 12.25 11.85
N ILE A 29 -10.07 11.04 12.19
CA ILE A 29 -9.73 10.40 13.46
C ILE A 29 -9.28 8.96 13.19
N GLU A 30 -8.03 8.67 13.51
CA GLU A 30 -7.55 7.28 13.57
C GLU A 30 -8.09 6.61 14.84
N ILE A 31 -8.63 5.40 14.69
CA ILE A 31 -9.10 4.59 15.80
C ILE A 31 -8.52 3.17 15.72
N SER A 32 -8.12 2.62 16.87
CA SER A 32 -7.73 1.21 16.98
C SER A 32 -8.93 0.28 16.79
N ASN A 33 -8.68 -1.00 16.48
CA ASN A 33 -9.75 -2.01 16.41
C ASN A 33 -10.51 -2.14 17.73
N PHE A 34 -9.77 -2.20 18.84
CA PHE A 34 -10.32 -2.38 20.19
C PHE A 34 -10.06 -1.18 21.10
N LYS A 35 -10.97 -0.98 22.05
CA LYS A 35 -10.87 -0.03 23.16
C LYS A 35 -11.13 -0.77 24.49
N ASN A 36 -10.29 -0.51 25.49
CA ASN A 36 -10.41 -1.11 26.83
C ASN A 36 -10.46 -2.66 26.84
N LEU A 37 -9.73 -3.32 25.93
CA LEU A 37 -9.68 -4.78 25.87
C LEU A 37 -8.98 -5.37 27.11
N PRO A 38 -9.63 -6.25 27.90
CA PRO A 38 -9.02 -6.88 29.07
C PRO A 38 -7.75 -7.65 28.71
N ALA A 39 -6.76 -7.64 29.60
CA ALA A 39 -5.45 -8.27 29.35
C ALA A 39 -5.55 -9.75 28.96
N PHE A 40 -6.45 -10.52 29.58
CA PHE A 40 -6.64 -11.95 29.24
C PHE A 40 -7.17 -12.15 27.81
N LEU A 41 -8.04 -11.27 27.31
CA LEU A 41 -8.52 -11.30 25.93
C LEU A 41 -7.45 -10.79 24.97
N LYS A 42 -6.70 -9.76 25.36
CA LYS A 42 -5.57 -9.26 24.56
C LYS A 42 -4.53 -10.36 24.28
N SER A 43 -4.23 -11.20 25.27
CA SER A 43 -3.33 -12.35 25.07
C SER A 43 -3.88 -13.38 24.08
N LEU A 44 -5.20 -13.56 24.02
CA LEU A 44 -5.87 -14.50 23.10
C LEU A 44 -6.11 -13.90 21.70
N GLU A 45 -6.09 -12.57 21.56
CA GLU A 45 -6.33 -11.86 20.31
C GLU A 45 -5.42 -12.37 19.19
N SER A 46 -4.12 -12.42 19.46
CA SER A 46 -3.09 -12.84 18.48
C SER A 46 -3.33 -14.23 17.89
N VAL A 47 -4.01 -15.11 18.64
CA VAL A 47 -4.39 -16.46 18.22
C VAL A 47 -5.73 -16.42 17.49
N LEU A 48 -6.75 -15.81 18.08
CA LEU A 48 -8.12 -15.81 17.55
C LEU A 48 -8.24 -15.01 16.25
N PHE A 49 -7.52 -13.91 16.13
CA PHE A 49 -7.51 -13.01 14.97
C PHE A 49 -6.34 -13.28 14.01
N ASN A 50 -5.59 -14.37 14.24
CA ASN A 50 -4.52 -14.79 13.35
C ASN A 50 -5.01 -15.01 11.91
N ARG A 51 -4.46 -14.27 10.94
CA ARG A 51 -4.88 -14.33 9.53
C ARG A 51 -4.73 -15.73 8.92
N ARG A 52 -3.65 -16.46 9.25
CA ARG A 52 -3.38 -17.80 8.68
C ARG A 52 -4.40 -18.83 9.16
N LEU A 53 -4.75 -18.78 10.44
CA LEU A 53 -5.77 -19.66 11.01
C LEU A 53 -7.15 -19.34 10.44
N ASN A 54 -7.52 -18.06 10.41
CA ASN A 54 -8.83 -17.61 9.94
C ASN A 54 -9.07 -17.82 8.44
N ARG A 55 -8.02 -18.06 7.66
CA ARG A 55 -8.14 -18.46 6.25
C ARG A 55 -8.75 -19.86 6.07
N HIS A 56 -8.56 -20.74 7.05
CA HIS A 56 -8.96 -22.15 6.93
C HIS A 56 -10.14 -22.52 7.84
N ILE A 57 -10.30 -21.82 8.98
CA ILE A 57 -11.32 -22.16 9.99
C ILE A 57 -11.97 -20.88 10.52
N ARG A 58 -13.30 -20.89 10.66
CA ARG A 58 -14.03 -19.85 11.41
C ARG A 58 -13.77 -20.06 12.90
N VAL A 59 -12.82 -19.31 13.45
CA VAL A 59 -12.46 -19.42 14.87
C VAL A 59 -13.66 -18.99 15.75
N PRO A 60 -14.12 -19.84 16.69
CA PRO A 60 -15.25 -19.51 17.56
C PRO A 60 -14.90 -18.41 18.58
N LEU A 61 -15.90 -17.94 19.34
CA LEU A 61 -15.75 -16.98 20.45
C LEU A 61 -15.32 -15.53 20.07
N LYS A 62 -15.14 -15.22 18.80
CA LYS A 62 -14.89 -13.83 18.36
C LYS A 62 -15.97 -12.84 18.78
N GLY A 63 -17.22 -13.29 18.91
CA GLY A 63 -18.32 -12.43 19.40
C GLY A 63 -18.13 -11.89 20.83
N LEU A 64 -17.27 -12.51 21.64
CA LEU A 64 -16.92 -11.96 22.96
C LEU A 64 -16.18 -10.61 22.85
N TYR A 65 -15.53 -10.38 21.71
CA TYR A 65 -14.78 -9.16 21.40
C TYR A 65 -15.67 -8.02 20.91
N ASP A 66 -16.90 -8.31 20.47
CA ASP A 66 -17.80 -7.32 19.85
C ASP A 66 -18.04 -6.10 20.75
N ARG A 67 -18.13 -6.32 22.07
CA ARG A 67 -18.32 -5.24 23.07
C ARG A 67 -17.09 -4.35 23.26
N TYR A 68 -15.91 -4.82 22.86
CA TYR A 68 -14.64 -4.13 23.02
C TYR A 68 -14.17 -3.48 21.72
N TYR A 69 -14.86 -3.69 20.59
CA TYR A 69 -14.56 -2.91 19.40
C TYR A 69 -14.73 -1.42 19.69
N THR A 70 -13.79 -0.62 19.17
CA THR A 70 -13.84 0.83 19.34
C THR A 70 -15.14 1.40 18.78
N LEU A 71 -15.62 0.89 17.63
CA LEU A 71 -16.91 1.27 17.05
C LEU A 71 -18.08 1.12 18.03
N THR A 72 -18.11 0.07 18.87
CA THR A 72 -19.17 -0.17 19.85
C THR A 72 -19.17 0.86 20.99
N SER A 73 -18.00 1.37 21.35
CA SER A 73 -17.80 2.27 22.49
C SER A 73 -17.46 3.70 22.09
N TYR A 74 -17.55 4.01 20.79
CA TYR A 74 -17.34 5.33 20.25
C TYR A 74 -18.58 6.20 20.54
N ASP A 75 -18.34 7.47 20.89
CA ASP A 75 -19.40 8.42 21.22
C ASP A 75 -19.98 9.03 19.93
N TRP A 76 -20.96 8.34 19.36
CA TRP A 76 -21.61 8.73 18.11
C TRP A 76 -22.62 9.85 18.37
N ASN A 77 -22.34 11.06 17.89
CA ASN A 77 -23.29 12.17 17.95
C ASN A 77 -24.37 11.99 16.85
N PRO A 78 -25.66 11.83 17.20
CA PRO A 78 -26.72 11.60 16.21
C PRO A 78 -26.91 12.75 15.20
N ASN A 79 -26.43 13.97 15.53
CA ASN A 79 -26.51 15.13 14.64
C ASN A 79 -25.31 15.25 13.69
N GLU A 80 -24.28 14.40 13.85
CA GLU A 80 -23.11 14.35 12.97
C GLU A 80 -23.22 13.19 11.99
N LYS A 81 -22.61 13.36 10.82
CA LYS A 81 -22.47 12.30 9.81
C LYS A 81 -21.06 11.72 9.86
N TYR A 82 -20.93 10.40 9.76
CA TYR A 82 -19.65 9.72 9.93
C TYR A 82 -19.34 8.72 8.81
N TRP A 83 -18.20 8.87 8.16
CA TRP A 83 -17.62 7.78 7.38
C TRP A 83 -16.69 6.96 8.26
N VAL A 84 -16.79 5.63 8.20
CA VAL A 84 -15.79 4.72 8.76
C VAL A 84 -15.07 4.02 7.62
N LEU A 85 -13.79 4.33 7.45
CA LEU A 85 -12.91 3.74 6.45
C LEU A 85 -12.21 2.52 7.02
N MET A 86 -12.33 1.39 6.34
CA MET A 86 -11.72 0.12 6.72
C MET A 86 -10.91 -0.47 5.57
N LEU A 87 -9.69 -0.92 5.87
CA LEU A 87 -8.85 -1.60 4.88
C LEU A 87 -9.16 -3.10 4.85
N ASN A 88 -8.94 -3.73 3.71
CA ASN A 88 -9.18 -5.17 3.55
C ASN A 88 -8.41 -6.03 4.56
N GLY A 89 -7.19 -5.62 4.95
CA GLY A 89 -6.39 -6.27 5.99
C GLY A 89 -7.15 -6.44 7.31
N THR A 90 -7.90 -5.40 7.70
CA THR A 90 -8.60 -5.32 8.98
C THR A 90 -9.80 -6.25 8.91
N LEU A 91 -10.53 -6.18 7.81
CA LEU A 91 -11.72 -6.98 7.54
C LEU A 91 -11.43 -8.47 7.36
N CYS A 92 -10.20 -8.82 6.97
CA CYS A 92 -9.73 -10.20 6.91
C CYS A 92 -9.56 -10.86 8.28
N SER A 93 -9.43 -10.08 9.36
CA SER A 93 -9.27 -10.60 10.73
C SER A 93 -10.43 -10.26 11.64
N TYR A 94 -10.82 -8.98 11.63
CA TYR A 94 -11.76 -8.34 12.53
C TYR A 94 -13.15 -8.23 11.90
N TYR A 95 -14.12 -7.86 12.74
CA TYR A 95 -15.52 -7.58 12.39
C TYR A 95 -16.27 -8.72 11.69
N SER A 96 -17.33 -9.21 12.32
CA SER A 96 -18.21 -10.20 11.70
C SER A 96 -19.29 -9.52 10.85
N LYS A 97 -19.84 -10.24 9.87
CA LYS A 97 -21.00 -9.78 9.09
C LYS A 97 -22.17 -9.44 10.02
N GLU A 98 -22.38 -10.28 11.04
CA GLU A 98 -23.42 -10.11 12.05
C GLU A 98 -23.21 -8.84 12.88
N TYR A 99 -21.97 -8.55 13.29
CA TYR A 99 -21.62 -7.34 14.04
C TYR A 99 -21.85 -6.08 13.20
N LEU A 100 -21.29 -6.00 11.99
CA LEU A 100 -21.40 -4.82 11.13
C LEU A 100 -22.86 -4.55 10.72
N SER A 101 -23.63 -5.61 10.45
CA SER A 101 -25.07 -5.49 10.15
C SER A 101 -25.85 -4.90 11.32
N LYS A 102 -25.65 -5.42 12.55
CA LYS A 102 -26.28 -4.86 13.76
C LYS A 102 -25.86 -3.41 14.00
N PHE A 103 -24.58 -3.10 13.80
CA PHE A 103 -24.07 -1.74 13.94
C PHE A 103 -24.80 -0.76 13.00
N LYS A 104 -24.92 -1.09 11.70
CA LYS A 104 -25.62 -0.23 10.73
C LYS A 104 -27.10 -0.03 11.07
N GLN A 105 -27.75 -1.02 11.66
CA GLN A 105 -29.14 -0.89 12.11
C GLN A 105 -29.30 0.08 13.28
N MET A 106 -28.29 0.18 14.16
CA MET A 106 -28.32 1.07 15.32
C MET A 106 -27.86 2.50 15.00
N HIS A 107 -27.04 2.68 13.94
CA HIS A 107 -26.40 3.96 13.61
C HIS A 107 -26.69 4.38 12.16
N ASN A 108 -27.82 5.06 11.96
CA ASN A 108 -28.24 5.54 10.63
C ASN A 108 -27.40 6.72 10.10
N ASN A 109 -26.66 7.40 10.97
CA ASN A 109 -25.79 8.53 10.66
C ASN A 109 -24.34 8.10 10.36
N VAL A 110 -24.08 6.80 10.22
CA VAL A 110 -22.76 6.23 9.94
C VAL A 110 -22.78 5.43 8.64
N LYS A 111 -21.85 5.73 7.73
CA LYS A 111 -21.61 5.00 6.48
C LYS A 111 -20.23 4.34 6.52
N PHE A 112 -20.09 3.20 5.85
CA PHE A 112 -18.88 2.40 5.78
C PHE A 112 -18.23 2.48 4.41
N ALA A 113 -16.93 2.78 4.39
CA ALA A 113 -16.09 2.74 3.20
C ALA A 113 -15.03 1.63 3.32
N MET A 114 -14.84 0.84 2.27
CA MET A 114 -13.83 -0.21 2.20
C MET A 114 -12.76 0.14 1.18
N VAL A 115 -11.50 -0.16 1.48
CA VAL A 115 -10.40 -0.10 0.51
C VAL A 115 -9.78 -1.48 0.32
N LEU A 116 -9.84 -2.00 -0.90
CA LEU A 116 -9.30 -3.29 -1.31
C LEU A 116 -7.96 -3.11 -2.06
N TYR A 117 -6.86 -3.48 -1.42
CA TYR A 117 -5.52 -3.55 -2.05
C TYR A 117 -5.29 -4.88 -2.79
N ASP A 118 -6.00 -5.93 -2.38
CA ASP A 118 -5.91 -7.25 -2.98
C ASP A 118 -7.02 -7.47 -4.00
N SER A 119 -6.69 -8.11 -5.13
CA SER A 119 -7.67 -8.51 -6.14
C SER A 119 -8.59 -9.62 -5.63
N PHE A 120 -9.73 -9.79 -6.29
CA PHE A 120 -10.74 -10.80 -5.97
C PHE A 120 -10.24 -12.22 -6.19
N SER A 121 -9.19 -12.39 -7.01
CA SER A 121 -8.52 -13.69 -7.18
C SER A 121 -7.71 -14.10 -5.94
N ASN A 122 -7.31 -13.13 -5.09
CA ASN A 122 -6.54 -13.43 -3.90
C ASN A 122 -7.40 -14.13 -2.84
N ARG A 123 -7.06 -15.39 -2.53
CA ARG A 123 -7.77 -16.18 -1.53
C ARG A 123 -7.73 -15.56 -0.12
N SER A 124 -6.70 -14.79 0.23
CA SER A 124 -6.66 -14.15 1.55
C SER A 124 -7.66 -13.01 1.69
N ALA A 125 -8.13 -12.42 0.57
CA ALA A 125 -9.07 -11.29 0.58
C ALA A 125 -10.55 -11.71 0.64
N GLN A 126 -10.86 -13.00 0.47
CA GLN A 126 -12.24 -13.51 0.32
C GLN A 126 -13.17 -13.13 1.47
N ARG A 127 -12.63 -13.09 2.70
CA ARG A 127 -13.41 -12.67 3.85
C ARG A 127 -13.82 -11.20 3.73
N ALA A 128 -12.88 -10.29 3.43
CA ALA A 128 -13.19 -8.88 3.23
C ALA A 128 -14.17 -8.68 2.07
N ILE A 129 -13.95 -9.38 0.95
CA ILE A 129 -14.84 -9.35 -0.22
C ILE A 129 -16.27 -9.77 0.14
N SER A 130 -16.44 -10.81 0.97
CA SER A 130 -17.76 -11.26 1.42
C SER A 130 -18.55 -10.22 2.24
N LEU A 131 -17.86 -9.20 2.77
CA LEU A 131 -18.46 -8.11 3.54
C LEU A 131 -18.88 -6.91 2.67
N ILE A 132 -18.46 -6.84 1.39
CA ILE A 132 -18.80 -5.74 0.46
C ILE A 132 -20.27 -5.32 0.52
N PRO A 133 -21.28 -6.21 0.58
CA PRO A 133 -22.69 -5.81 0.63
C PRO A 133 -23.09 -4.95 1.84
N LEU A 134 -22.24 -4.85 2.87
CA LEU A 134 -22.46 -4.00 4.04
C LEU A 134 -21.87 -2.59 3.89
N PHE A 135 -21.05 -2.36 2.87
CA PHE A 135 -20.33 -1.10 2.68
C PHE A 135 -21.08 -0.19 1.71
N ASP A 136 -21.12 1.10 2.04
CA ASP A 136 -21.77 2.13 1.24
C ASP A 136 -20.87 2.58 0.08
N LYS A 137 -19.55 2.50 0.27
CA LYS A 137 -18.56 2.73 -0.78
C LYS A 137 -17.45 1.69 -0.70
N VAL A 138 -17.00 1.20 -1.84
CA VAL A 138 -15.85 0.28 -1.92
C VAL A 138 -14.90 0.79 -2.99
N PHE A 139 -13.63 0.89 -2.63
CA PHE A 139 -12.52 1.24 -3.50
C PHE A 139 -11.71 -0.02 -3.81
N SER A 140 -11.26 -0.15 -5.06
CA SER A 140 -10.42 -1.26 -5.52
C SER A 140 -9.24 -0.75 -6.34
N PHE A 141 -8.09 -1.40 -6.15
CA PHE A 141 -6.86 -1.12 -6.90
C PHE A 141 -6.82 -1.85 -8.24
N ASP A 142 -7.48 -3.01 -8.27
CA ASP A 142 -7.69 -3.81 -9.47
C ASP A 142 -8.80 -3.20 -10.31
N GLU A 143 -8.46 -2.77 -11.52
CA GLU A 143 -9.37 -2.09 -12.46
C GLU A 143 -10.44 -3.05 -12.98
N GLU A 144 -10.07 -4.31 -13.23
CA GLU A 144 -10.99 -5.32 -13.75
C GLU A 144 -12.05 -5.66 -12.69
N ASP A 145 -11.63 -5.87 -11.44
CA ASP A 145 -12.53 -6.11 -10.32
C ASP A 145 -13.42 -4.90 -10.05
N ALA A 146 -12.85 -3.69 -10.08
CA ALA A 146 -13.61 -2.46 -9.90
C ALA A 146 -14.73 -2.34 -10.93
N LYS A 147 -14.40 -2.53 -12.21
CA LYS A 147 -15.36 -2.48 -13.31
C LYS A 147 -16.42 -3.57 -13.21
N LYS A 148 -16.00 -4.81 -12.95
CA LYS A 148 -16.89 -5.99 -12.90
C LYS A 148 -17.89 -5.91 -11.75
N HIS A 149 -17.48 -5.35 -10.62
CA HIS A 149 -18.28 -5.30 -9.39
C HIS A 149 -18.86 -3.91 -9.08
N GLY A 150 -18.68 -2.93 -9.97
CA GLY A 150 -19.18 -1.56 -9.78
C GLY A 150 -18.52 -0.82 -8.62
N LEU A 151 -17.26 -1.14 -8.32
CA LEU A 151 -16.48 -0.50 -7.26
C LEU A 151 -15.77 0.75 -7.81
N GLN A 152 -15.38 1.66 -6.92
CA GLN A 152 -14.61 2.83 -7.30
C GLN A 152 -13.15 2.44 -7.53
N HIS A 153 -12.67 2.57 -8.77
CA HIS A 153 -11.26 2.32 -9.05
C HIS A 153 -10.38 3.45 -8.51
N ILE A 154 -9.25 3.07 -7.92
CA ILE A 154 -8.11 3.93 -7.56
C ILE A 154 -6.82 3.21 -7.93
N TYR A 155 -5.79 3.90 -8.40
CA TYR A 155 -4.56 3.20 -8.81
C TYR A 155 -3.63 2.86 -7.66
N SER A 156 -3.51 3.77 -6.69
CA SER A 156 -2.70 3.55 -5.51
C SER A 156 -3.13 4.45 -4.35
N THR A 157 -2.60 4.21 -3.14
CA THR A 157 -2.52 5.19 -2.07
C THR A 157 -1.06 5.37 -1.65
N PHE A 158 -0.60 6.61 -1.62
CA PHE A 158 0.76 6.97 -1.30
C PHE A 158 0.78 8.38 -0.72
N SER A 159 1.26 8.48 0.52
CA SER A 159 1.51 9.73 1.21
C SER A 159 2.97 10.12 1.04
N THR A 160 3.26 11.40 0.80
CA THR A 160 4.65 11.88 0.66
C THR A 160 5.18 12.27 2.03
N PRO A 161 6.14 11.51 2.60
CA PRO A 161 6.60 11.78 3.95
C PRO A 161 7.31 13.13 4.09
N HIS A 162 6.95 13.89 5.13
CA HIS A 162 7.54 15.21 5.41
C HIS A 162 9.03 15.18 5.79
N TYR A 163 9.56 14.03 6.21
CA TYR A 163 10.99 13.89 6.56
C TYR A 163 11.91 13.77 5.34
N LEU A 164 11.35 13.58 4.13
CA LEU A 164 12.15 13.44 2.94
C LEU A 164 12.87 14.75 2.62
N LYS A 165 14.18 14.65 2.46
CA LYS A 165 15.06 15.78 2.15
C LYS A 165 16.26 15.30 1.35
N ALA A 166 16.88 16.24 0.64
CA ALA A 166 18.14 15.99 -0.03
C ALA A 166 19.20 15.59 1.00
N ASP A 167 19.83 14.43 0.81
CA ASP A 167 20.82 13.87 1.71
C ASP A 167 21.88 13.11 0.90
N THR A 168 23.14 13.51 1.06
CA THR A 168 24.28 12.91 0.35
C THR A 168 24.54 11.46 0.73
N ASN A 169 24.15 11.05 1.94
CA ASN A 169 24.35 9.67 2.42
C ASN A 169 23.46 8.66 1.70
N TYR A 170 22.37 9.13 1.09
CA TYR A 170 21.39 8.30 0.38
C TYR A 170 21.48 8.46 -1.16
N LYS A 171 22.48 9.21 -1.67
CA LYS A 171 22.66 9.40 -3.11
C LYS A 171 23.05 8.11 -3.80
N SER A 172 22.42 7.84 -4.94
CA SER A 172 22.77 6.73 -5.82
C SER A 172 22.43 7.06 -7.28
N SER A 173 23.14 6.42 -8.21
CA SER A 173 22.84 6.53 -9.65
C SER A 173 21.59 5.74 -10.01
N ALA A 174 21.41 4.57 -9.39
CA ALA A 174 20.20 3.77 -9.49
C ALA A 174 19.92 3.08 -8.15
N PHE A 175 18.64 2.86 -7.83
CA PHE A 175 18.23 2.28 -6.55
C PHE A 175 17.22 1.14 -6.71
N PHE A 176 17.45 0.04 -5.98
CA PHE A 176 16.50 -1.05 -5.77
C PHE A 176 16.84 -1.79 -4.47
N ILE A 177 15.89 -1.92 -3.54
CA ILE A 177 15.97 -2.92 -2.47
C ILE A 177 14.66 -3.68 -2.34
N GLY A 178 14.67 -5.00 -2.56
CA GLY A 178 13.44 -5.79 -2.58
C GLY A 178 13.65 -7.26 -2.25
N THR A 179 12.54 -7.93 -1.95
CA THR A 179 12.55 -9.38 -1.75
C THR A 179 12.77 -10.12 -3.08
N GLY A 180 13.64 -11.12 -3.06
CA GLY A 180 13.87 -12.02 -4.19
C GLY A 180 12.99 -13.27 -4.21
N VAL A 181 12.05 -13.41 -3.27
CA VAL A 181 11.11 -14.55 -3.25
C VAL A 181 10.38 -14.64 -4.61
N ASP A 182 10.56 -15.77 -5.29
CA ASP A 182 10.05 -16.12 -6.63
C ASP A 182 10.57 -15.26 -7.81
N ARG A 183 11.65 -14.49 -7.64
CA ARG A 183 12.28 -13.69 -8.71
C ARG A 183 13.79 -13.48 -8.49
N GLU A 184 14.43 -14.41 -7.78
CA GLU A 184 15.84 -14.30 -7.37
C GLU A 184 16.77 -14.25 -8.59
N GLU A 185 16.52 -15.07 -9.61
CA GLU A 185 17.34 -15.13 -10.82
C GLU A 185 17.24 -13.83 -11.63
N GLU A 186 16.02 -13.38 -11.94
CA GLU A 186 15.74 -12.12 -12.65
C GLU A 186 16.42 -10.92 -11.97
N LEU A 187 16.25 -10.77 -10.64
CA LEU A 187 16.88 -9.70 -9.89
C LEU A 187 18.41 -9.76 -9.93
N ASN A 188 18.99 -10.96 -9.82
CA ASN A 188 20.43 -11.13 -9.90
C ASN A 188 20.96 -10.74 -11.29
N GLU A 189 20.28 -11.14 -12.36
CA GLU A 189 20.69 -10.85 -13.74
C GLU A 189 20.59 -9.36 -14.05
N ASP A 190 19.42 -8.74 -13.84
CA ASP A 190 19.17 -7.36 -14.22
C ASP A 190 19.98 -6.36 -13.38
N LEU A 191 20.01 -6.54 -12.05
CA LEU A 191 20.71 -5.60 -11.17
C LEU A 191 22.23 -5.70 -11.34
N SER A 192 22.77 -6.91 -11.54
CA SER A 192 24.21 -7.06 -11.78
C SER A 192 24.62 -6.51 -13.14
N TYR A 193 23.77 -6.67 -14.17
CA TYR A 193 23.99 -6.06 -15.47
C TYR A 193 24.08 -4.53 -15.35
N ILE A 194 23.10 -3.90 -14.71
CA ILE A 194 23.09 -2.45 -14.49
C ILE A 194 24.34 -2.01 -13.70
N ALA A 195 24.62 -2.66 -12.57
CA ALA A 195 25.75 -2.31 -11.69
C ALA A 195 27.12 -2.53 -12.36
N SER A 196 27.22 -3.41 -13.36
CA SER A 196 28.45 -3.59 -14.14
C SER A 196 28.74 -2.43 -15.12
N LYS A 197 27.75 -1.55 -15.37
CA LYS A 197 27.82 -0.46 -16.37
C LYS A 197 27.60 0.93 -15.78
N ILE A 198 27.08 1.00 -14.55
CA ILE A 198 26.72 2.23 -13.84
C ILE A 198 27.35 2.20 -12.44
N ASP A 199 28.24 3.15 -12.19
CA ASP A 199 28.82 3.34 -10.87
C ASP A 199 27.83 3.99 -9.90
N GLY A 200 27.98 3.69 -8.61
CA GLY A 200 27.19 4.30 -7.54
C GLY A 200 25.74 3.80 -7.45
N CYS A 201 25.47 2.59 -7.94
CA CYS A 201 24.19 1.92 -7.69
C CYS A 201 24.05 1.52 -6.21
N LYS A 202 22.84 1.65 -5.67
CA LYS A 202 22.46 1.08 -4.37
C LYS A 202 21.45 -0.04 -4.61
N PHE A 203 21.96 -1.27 -4.71
CA PHE A 203 21.14 -2.45 -4.95
C PHE A 203 21.19 -3.43 -3.78
N GLY A 204 20.03 -4.00 -3.45
CA GLY A 204 19.94 -5.05 -2.46
C GLY A 204 18.80 -6.03 -2.71
N ILE A 205 19.07 -7.29 -2.41
CA ILE A 205 18.09 -8.39 -2.52
C ILE A 205 17.99 -9.08 -1.16
N VAL A 206 16.78 -9.18 -0.62
CA VAL A 206 16.52 -9.85 0.67
C VAL A 206 15.74 -11.15 0.49
N SER A 207 15.87 -12.04 1.48
CA SER A 207 15.17 -13.33 1.54
C SER A 207 15.60 -14.29 0.43
N VAL A 208 16.88 -14.32 0.11
CA VAL A 208 17.45 -15.15 -0.97
C VAL A 208 18.57 -16.05 -0.48
N LYS A 209 18.74 -17.19 -1.14
CA LYS A 209 19.77 -18.17 -0.78
C LYS A 209 21.07 -17.92 -1.54
N ASN A 210 20.99 -17.63 -2.84
CA ASN A 210 22.18 -17.42 -3.66
C ASN A 210 22.57 -15.95 -3.68
N GLN A 211 23.86 -15.71 -3.40
CA GLN A 211 24.44 -14.37 -3.31
C GLN A 211 25.58 -14.29 -4.32
N ARG A 212 25.21 -14.20 -5.61
CA ARG A 212 26.14 -14.39 -6.74
C ARG A 212 27.03 -13.18 -7.01
N TYR A 213 26.51 -11.97 -6.81
CA TYR A 213 27.17 -10.72 -7.22
C TYR A 213 27.44 -9.80 -6.03
N LYS A 214 28.11 -10.31 -4.98
CA LYS A 214 28.31 -9.59 -3.70
C LYS A 214 29.08 -8.27 -3.81
N ASP A 215 29.88 -8.12 -4.86
CA ASP A 215 30.63 -6.87 -5.12
C ASP A 215 29.73 -5.78 -5.72
N LEU A 216 28.55 -6.14 -6.23
CA LEU A 216 27.61 -5.25 -6.93
C LEU A 216 26.28 -5.09 -6.20
N ILE A 217 25.88 -6.10 -5.41
CA ILE A 217 24.56 -6.21 -4.78
C ILE A 217 24.72 -6.61 -3.31
N GLU A 218 23.99 -5.92 -2.43
CA GLU A 218 23.88 -6.30 -1.02
C GLU A 218 22.82 -7.38 -0.82
N TYR A 219 23.17 -8.48 -0.14
CA TYR A 219 22.25 -9.58 0.08
C TYR A 219 21.83 -9.71 1.54
N ASN A 220 20.54 -9.99 1.77
CA ASN A 220 19.96 -10.30 3.08
C ASN A 220 20.24 -9.24 4.16
N LYS A 221 20.36 -7.98 3.74
CA LYS A 221 20.43 -6.79 4.62
C LYS A 221 19.14 -6.00 4.47
N PRO A 222 18.08 -6.32 5.23
CA PRO A 222 16.85 -5.54 5.19
C PRO A 222 17.12 -4.12 5.69
N ILE A 223 16.43 -3.16 5.09
CA ILE A 223 16.38 -1.76 5.56
C ILE A 223 14.97 -1.42 6.00
N THR A 224 14.84 -0.37 6.80
CA THR A 224 13.53 0.16 7.17
C THR A 224 12.85 0.81 5.96
N TYR A 225 11.52 0.88 5.98
CA TYR A 225 10.76 1.58 4.94
C TYR A 225 11.13 3.07 4.86
N GLN A 226 11.44 3.71 6.00
CA GLN A 226 11.91 5.09 6.02
C GLN A 226 13.26 5.25 5.30
N GLU A 227 14.21 4.33 5.52
CA GLU A 227 15.50 4.36 4.80
C GLU A 227 15.31 4.10 3.30
N GLU A 228 14.40 3.19 2.93
CA GLU A 228 14.07 2.88 1.55
C GLU A 228 13.57 4.14 0.83
N GLN A 229 12.63 4.87 1.44
CA GLN A 229 12.12 6.11 0.88
C GLN A 229 13.19 7.21 0.82
N MET A 230 14.13 7.26 1.77
CA MET A 230 15.26 8.19 1.69
C MET A 230 16.17 7.88 0.51
N TYR A 231 16.44 6.60 0.21
CA TYR A 231 17.17 6.21 -1.00
C TYR A 231 16.37 6.49 -2.28
N ALA A 232 15.08 6.15 -2.33
CA ALA A 232 14.21 6.44 -3.47
C ALA A 232 14.12 7.96 -3.73
N TYR A 233 14.06 8.78 -2.69
CA TYR A 233 14.05 10.24 -2.81
C TYR A 233 15.40 10.83 -3.23
N ASN A 234 16.53 10.18 -2.91
CA ASN A 234 17.87 10.71 -3.20
C ASN A 234 18.58 10.04 -4.39
N THR A 235 17.98 9.02 -5.00
CA THR A 235 18.50 8.41 -6.22
C THR A 235 18.26 9.27 -7.46
N LYS A 236 18.99 8.98 -8.55
CA LYS A 236 18.71 9.53 -9.90
C LYS A 236 17.68 8.69 -10.66
N CYS A 237 17.66 7.37 -10.43
CA CYS A 237 16.78 6.44 -11.12
C CYS A 237 16.29 5.36 -10.15
N ILE A 238 14.98 5.22 -10.01
CA ILE A 238 14.39 4.07 -9.33
C ILE A 238 14.35 2.92 -10.33
N VAL A 239 14.82 1.75 -9.92
CA VAL A 239 14.71 0.51 -10.68
C VAL A 239 13.56 -0.31 -10.08
N GLU A 240 12.69 -0.82 -10.94
CA GLU A 240 11.55 -1.65 -10.59
C GLU A 240 11.61 -2.95 -11.39
N ILE A 241 11.68 -4.07 -10.67
CA ILE A 241 11.64 -5.40 -11.25
C ILE A 241 10.51 -6.15 -10.56
N VAL A 242 9.34 -6.17 -11.19
CA VAL A 242 8.15 -6.90 -10.73
C VAL A 242 8.23 -8.36 -11.15
N LYS A 243 7.44 -9.22 -10.49
CA LYS A 243 7.32 -10.63 -10.90
C LYS A 243 6.64 -10.70 -12.27
N CYS A 244 7.01 -11.71 -13.06
CA CYS A 244 6.32 -11.98 -14.33
C CYS A 244 4.79 -12.07 -14.13
N GLY A 245 4.05 -11.36 -14.97
CA GLY A 245 2.58 -11.28 -14.91
C GLY A 245 2.01 -10.29 -13.89
N GLN A 246 2.83 -9.64 -13.05
CA GLN A 246 2.36 -8.56 -12.21
C GLN A 246 2.02 -7.32 -13.07
N SER A 247 0.84 -6.76 -12.85
CA SER A 247 0.33 -5.56 -13.51
C SER A 247 -0.04 -4.49 -12.49
N GLY A 248 -0.30 -3.26 -12.97
CA GLY A 248 -0.75 -2.14 -12.15
C GLY A 248 0.38 -1.29 -11.56
N ILE A 249 0.01 -0.33 -10.72
CA ILE A 249 0.95 0.62 -10.10
C ILE A 249 1.57 -0.01 -8.86
N THR A 250 2.90 0.04 -8.74
CA THR A 250 3.58 -0.32 -7.48
C THR A 250 3.92 0.93 -6.68
N LEU A 251 4.31 0.73 -5.42
CA LEU A 251 4.84 1.83 -4.60
C LEU A 251 6.07 2.50 -5.23
N ARG A 252 6.92 1.77 -5.97
CA ARG A 252 8.05 2.36 -6.70
C ARG A 252 7.62 3.26 -7.84
N THR A 253 6.56 2.88 -8.55
CA THR A 253 5.92 3.76 -9.53
C THR A 253 5.43 5.04 -8.85
N CYS A 254 4.73 4.93 -7.70
CA CYS A 254 4.27 6.08 -6.93
C CYS A 254 5.42 6.97 -6.47
N GLU A 255 6.49 6.38 -5.91
CA GLU A 255 7.69 7.08 -5.47
C GLU A 255 8.38 7.79 -6.63
N ALA A 256 8.51 7.14 -7.79
CA ALA A 256 9.12 7.76 -8.96
C ALA A 256 8.35 9.01 -9.40
N ILE A 257 7.03 8.92 -9.44
CA ILE A 257 6.16 10.04 -9.80
C ILE A 257 6.21 11.14 -8.74
N ALA A 258 5.97 10.79 -7.47
CA ALA A 258 5.87 11.75 -6.37
C ALA A 258 7.20 12.43 -6.05
N PHE A 259 8.33 11.71 -6.19
CA PHE A 259 9.66 12.23 -5.88
C PHE A 259 10.39 12.78 -7.11
N ASN A 260 9.72 12.82 -8.27
CA ASN A 260 10.31 13.25 -9.54
C ASN A 260 11.60 12.49 -9.87
N LYS A 261 11.50 11.17 -10.00
CA LYS A 261 12.59 10.27 -10.38
C LYS A 261 12.33 9.58 -11.69
N LYS A 262 13.42 9.28 -12.40
CA LYS A 262 13.33 8.35 -13.52
C LYS A 262 12.93 6.97 -12.99
N LEU A 263 12.09 6.27 -13.75
CA LEU A 263 11.71 4.89 -13.48
C LEU A 263 12.23 4.01 -14.61
N LEU A 264 13.08 3.05 -14.28
CA LEU A 264 13.40 1.93 -15.16
C LEU A 264 12.61 0.71 -14.68
N THR A 265 11.74 0.14 -15.51
CA THR A 265 10.81 -0.92 -15.06
C THR A 265 10.64 -2.06 -16.07
N ASN A 266 10.45 -3.28 -15.59
CA ASN A 266 9.98 -4.41 -16.41
C ASN A 266 8.44 -4.54 -16.43
N ASN A 267 7.71 -3.66 -15.73
CA ASN A 267 6.26 -3.65 -15.72
C ASN A 267 5.71 -3.00 -16.99
N ALA A 268 5.51 -3.79 -18.05
CA ALA A 268 5.02 -3.31 -19.33
C ALA A 268 3.63 -2.63 -19.25
N SER A 269 2.81 -2.96 -18.24
CA SER A 269 1.48 -2.38 -18.07
C SER A 269 1.50 -0.88 -17.82
N ILE A 270 2.62 -0.32 -17.36
CA ILE A 270 2.79 1.12 -17.12
C ILE A 270 2.44 1.94 -18.37
N LYS A 271 2.75 1.43 -19.58
CA LYS A 271 2.51 2.11 -20.86
C LYS A 271 1.03 2.43 -21.11
N ASN A 272 0.13 1.70 -20.47
CA ASN A 272 -1.32 1.88 -20.60
C ASN A 272 -1.91 2.79 -19.51
N LEU A 273 -1.09 3.26 -18.56
CA LEU A 273 -1.54 4.07 -17.44
C LEU A 273 -1.42 5.56 -17.75
N PRO A 274 -2.30 6.41 -17.15
CA PRO A 274 -2.27 7.86 -17.39
C PRO A 274 -0.99 8.55 -16.89
N PHE A 275 -0.14 7.83 -16.14
CA PHE A 275 1.10 8.35 -15.57
C PHE A 275 2.33 8.06 -16.44
N TYR A 276 2.18 7.32 -17.53
CA TYR A 276 3.32 6.99 -18.39
C TYR A 276 3.86 8.23 -19.09
N ASP A 277 5.15 8.46 -18.89
CA ASP A 277 5.90 9.47 -19.63
C ASP A 277 7.21 8.84 -20.13
N PRO A 278 7.38 8.60 -21.44
CA PRO A 278 8.59 8.00 -21.99
C PRO A 278 9.84 8.86 -21.76
N ARG A 279 9.68 10.14 -21.40
CA ARG A 279 10.81 10.99 -21.01
C ARG A 279 11.35 10.63 -19.62
N TYR A 280 10.53 10.06 -18.74
CA TYR A 280 10.89 9.79 -17.35
C TYR A 280 10.74 8.32 -16.97
N MET A 281 10.19 7.49 -17.86
CA MET A 281 10.00 6.08 -17.66
C MET A 281 10.55 5.29 -18.85
N SER A 282 11.47 4.37 -18.58
CA SER A 282 11.98 3.40 -19.55
C SER A 282 11.52 2.00 -19.19
N VAL A 283 11.03 1.25 -20.18
CA VAL A 283 10.45 -0.08 -19.98
C VAL A 283 11.31 -1.10 -20.72
N PHE A 284 11.71 -2.16 -20.04
CA PHE A 284 12.50 -3.26 -20.61
C PHE A 284 11.76 -4.60 -20.44
N GLU A 285 12.03 -5.57 -21.31
CA GLU A 285 11.45 -6.92 -21.22
C GLU A 285 12.50 -7.94 -20.79
N THR A 286 13.72 -7.82 -21.30
CA THR A 286 14.85 -8.65 -20.91
C THR A 286 16.04 -7.78 -20.49
N THR A 287 17.03 -8.38 -19.81
CA THR A 287 18.27 -7.71 -19.42
C THR A 287 18.98 -7.03 -20.59
N LYS A 288 18.82 -7.54 -21.82
CA LYS A 288 19.44 -6.98 -23.03
C LYS A 288 18.78 -5.68 -23.48
N ASP A 289 17.53 -5.45 -23.08
CA ASP A 289 16.73 -4.28 -23.46
C ASP A 289 16.87 -3.14 -22.45
N ILE A 290 17.64 -3.35 -21.38
CA ILE A 290 17.89 -2.34 -20.36
C ILE A 290 18.64 -1.16 -20.97
N ASP A 291 17.97 -0.02 -21.02
CA ASP A 291 18.54 1.24 -21.51
C ASP A 291 19.47 1.86 -20.45
N ILE A 292 20.75 1.54 -20.55
CA ILE A 292 21.80 2.06 -19.66
C ILE A 292 21.97 3.58 -19.82
N ASP A 293 21.79 4.12 -21.03
CA ASP A 293 21.96 5.54 -21.29
C ASP A 293 20.81 6.35 -20.68
N PHE A 294 19.60 5.79 -20.64
CA PHE A 294 18.51 6.34 -19.85
C PHE A 294 18.88 6.50 -18.37
N ILE A 295 19.63 5.56 -17.77
CA ILE A 295 20.09 5.70 -16.37
C ILE A 295 21.16 6.80 -16.25
N ARG A 296 22.09 6.90 -17.21
CA ARG A 296 23.18 7.90 -17.20
C ARG A 296 22.69 9.33 -17.39
N ASP A 297 21.60 9.50 -18.13
CA ASP A 297 21.04 10.80 -18.43
C ASP A 297 20.72 11.60 -17.15
N ASN A 298 21.23 12.83 -17.03
CA ASN A 298 20.96 13.69 -15.87
C ASN A 298 19.79 14.68 -16.12
N ARG A 299 18.85 14.35 -17.01
CA ARG A 299 17.64 15.15 -17.28
C ARG A 299 16.89 15.47 -15.99
N LYS A 300 16.39 16.69 -15.91
CA LYS A 300 15.48 17.09 -14.84
C LYS A 300 14.13 16.40 -15.05
N VAL A 301 13.68 15.69 -14.03
CA VAL A 301 12.37 15.04 -14.00
C VAL A 301 11.37 15.97 -13.33
N ASP A 302 10.19 16.09 -13.92
CA ASP A 302 9.05 16.81 -13.35
C ASP A 302 7.76 16.20 -13.88
N TYR A 303 7.15 15.30 -13.10
CA TYR A 303 5.86 14.70 -13.44
C TYR A 303 4.68 15.66 -13.23
N LYS A 304 4.91 16.85 -12.65
CA LYS A 304 3.83 17.75 -12.20
C LYS A 304 2.82 17.03 -11.30
N TYR A 305 3.33 16.18 -10.41
CA TYR A 305 2.51 15.37 -9.53
C TYR A 305 1.56 16.25 -8.71
N ASP A 306 0.26 15.98 -8.82
CA ASP A 306 -0.83 16.77 -8.24
C ASP A 306 -1.37 16.19 -6.93
N GLY A 307 -0.70 15.18 -6.38
CA GLY A 307 -1.19 14.44 -5.22
C GLY A 307 -2.20 13.33 -5.56
N TYR A 308 -2.27 12.86 -6.80
CA TYR A 308 -3.23 11.83 -7.23
C TYR A 308 -3.30 10.61 -6.30
N PHE A 309 -2.16 10.11 -5.83
CA PHE A 309 -2.09 8.95 -4.96
C PHE A 309 -2.35 9.28 -3.49
N SER A 310 -2.48 10.55 -3.11
CA SER A 310 -2.75 10.91 -1.72
C SER A 310 -4.08 10.31 -1.25
N PRO A 311 -4.12 9.65 -0.08
CA PRO A 311 -5.36 9.08 0.46
C PRO A 311 -6.40 10.16 0.81
N LYS A 312 -6.02 11.43 0.88
CA LYS A 312 -6.96 12.56 0.94
C LYS A 312 -7.97 12.55 -0.19
N ARG A 313 -7.61 11.99 -1.36
CA ARG A 313 -8.54 11.82 -2.48
C ARG A 313 -9.70 10.89 -2.14
N ILE A 314 -9.46 9.84 -1.34
CA ILE A 314 -10.52 8.95 -0.84
C ILE A 314 -11.44 9.74 0.09
N ILE A 315 -10.87 10.50 1.03
CA ILE A 315 -11.64 11.33 1.97
C ILE A 315 -12.51 12.34 1.21
N LYS A 316 -11.94 13.03 0.22
CA LYS A 316 -12.67 13.98 -0.64
C LYS A 316 -13.82 13.31 -1.38
N LEU A 317 -13.59 12.15 -2.01
CA LEU A 317 -14.64 11.40 -2.71
C LEU A 317 -15.78 11.02 -1.76
N LEU A 318 -15.45 10.55 -0.55
CA LEU A 318 -16.45 10.23 0.47
C LEU A 318 -17.18 11.48 0.98
N ALA A 319 -16.51 12.63 1.02
CA ALA A 319 -17.13 13.88 1.45
C ALA A 319 -18.20 14.38 0.46
N GLU A 320 -18.02 14.08 -0.83
CA GLU A 320 -18.93 14.45 -1.92
C GLU A 320 -20.11 13.48 -2.06
N GLU A 321 -20.07 12.32 -1.40
CA GLU A 321 -21.14 11.33 -1.44
C GLU A 321 -22.45 11.87 -0.83
N ARG A 322 -23.56 11.49 -1.44
CA ARG A 322 -24.89 11.85 -0.94
C ARG A 322 -25.21 11.05 0.32
N TRP A 323 -25.80 11.72 1.30
CA TRP A 323 -26.10 11.16 2.62
C TRP A 323 -27.56 10.78 2.77
#